data_AF-A0A3A5I8S2-F1
#
_entry.id   AF-A0A3A5I8S2-F1
#
_cell.length_a   1.000
_cell.length_b   1.000
_cell.length_c   1.000
_cell.angle_alpha   90.00
_cell.angle_beta   90.00
_cell.angle_gamma   90.00
#
_symmetry.space_group_name_H-M   'P 1'
#
loop_
_entity.id
_entity.type
_entity.pdbx_description
1 polymer ?
#
loop_
_entity_poly.entity_id
_entity_poly.type
_entity_poly.pdbx_seq_one_letter_code
_entity_poly.pdbx_strand_id
1 'polypeptide(L)' 'MEKNEKKDIYTVEYELSGVIFYKNVTAFNFEEAKQQIKSNFLDAKIRAVTILENEEYDHIH' A
#
# COMPACT_ATOMS: atom_id res chain seq x y z
N MET A 1 -14.57 22.57 0.14
CA MET A 1 -13.11 22.42 0.25
C MET A 1 -12.80 20.96 0.01
N GLU A 2 -12.48 20.60 -1.24
CA GLU A 2 -11.92 19.27 -1.52
C GLU A 2 -10.55 19.24 -0.87
N LYS A 3 -10.37 18.41 0.17
CA LYS A 3 -9.03 18.06 0.62
C LYS A 3 -8.41 17.31 -0.55
N ASN A 4 -7.37 17.86 -1.18
CA ASN A 4 -6.47 17.08 -2.01
C ASN A 4 -5.78 16.07 -1.08
N GLU A 5 -6.43 14.94 -0.83
CA GLU A 5 -5.81 13.83 -0.12
C GLU A 5 -4.69 13.31 -1.02
N LYS A 6 -3.44 13.57 -0.62
CA LYS A 6 -2.28 13.06 -1.35
C LYS A 6 -2.32 11.53 -1.23
N LYS A 7 -2.21 10.84 -2.36
CA LYS A 7 -2.02 9.39 -2.34
C LYS A 7 -0.56 9.09 -2.04
N ASP A 8 -0.34 8.15 -1.14
CA ASP A 8 0.98 7.60 -0.84
C ASP A 8 1.15 6.23 -1.50
N ILE A 9 2.39 5.77 -1.57
CA ILE A 9 2.70 4.43 -2.04
C ILE A 9 2.78 3.51 -0.82
N TYR A 10 2.04 2.41 -0.85
CA TYR A 10 2.05 1.38 0.17
C TYR A 10 2.58 0.08 -0.40
N THR A 11 3.41 -0.62 0.34
CA THR A 11 3.76 -2.02 0.08
C THR A 11 2.84 -2.91 0.90
N VAL A 12 2.09 -3.78 0.24
CA VAL A 12 1.23 -4.78 0.88
C VAL A 12 1.89 -6.15 0.77
N GLU A 13 2.16 -6.77 1.92
CA GLU A 13 2.55 -8.18 2.02
C GLU A 13 1.28 -9.04 2.16
N TYR A 14 1.12 -10.02 1.28
CA TYR A 14 -0.02 -10.94 1.33
C TYR A 14 0.38 -12.37 0.97
N GLU A 15 -0.34 -13.33 1.54
CA GLU A 15 -0.17 -14.75 1.26
C GLU A 15 -1.31 -15.25 0.37
N LEU A 16 -0.97 -15.97 -0.68
CA LEU A 16 -1.91 -16.62 -1.59
C LEU A 16 -1.42 -18.04 -1.88
N SER A 17 -2.27 -19.03 -1.62
CA SER A 17 -1.95 -20.46 -1.83
C SER A 17 -0.64 -20.90 -1.17
N GLY A 18 -0.32 -20.35 0.02
CA GLY A 18 0.89 -20.66 0.78
C GLY A 18 2.16 -19.95 0.31
N VAL A 19 2.06 -19.05 -0.69
CA VAL A 19 3.18 -18.25 -1.20
C VAL A 19 3.01 -16.80 -0.75
N ILE A 20 4.11 -16.18 -0.30
CA ILE A 20 4.13 -14.77 0.14
C ILE A 20 4.49 -13.86 -1.06
N PHE A 21 3.69 -12.81 -1.24
CA PHE A 21 3.83 -11.81 -2.27
C PHE A 21 3.92 -10.41 -1.66
N TYR A 22 4.55 -9.52 -2.42
CA TYR A 22 4.67 -8.10 -2.10
C TYR A 22 4.16 -7.29 -3.30
N LYS A 23 3.27 -6.33 -3.06
CA LYS A 23 2.75 -5.44 -4.11
C LYS A 23 2.73 -4.00 -3.65
N ASN A 24 3.29 -3.12 -4.46
CA ASN A 24 3.17 -1.68 -4.27
C ASN A 24 1.85 -1.19 -4.87
N VAL A 25 1.10 -0.40 -4.09
CA VAL A 25 -0.17 0.19 -4.47
C VAL A 25 -0.21 1.66 -4.08
N THR A 26 -0.85 2.49 -4.90
CA THR A 26 -1.07 3.90 -4.59
C THR A 26 -2.46 4.03 -3.97
N ALA A 27 -2.53 4.55 -2.75
CA ALA A 27 -3.77 4.63 -1.97
C ALA A 27 -3.77 5.88 -1.08
N PHE A 28 -4.94 6.28 -0.59
CA PHE A 28 -5.13 7.37 0.38
C PHE A 28 -4.88 6.93 1.82
N ASN A 29 -5.03 5.63 2.09
CA ASN A 29 -4.83 5.05 3.42
C ASN A 29 -4.58 3.54 3.36
N PHE A 30 -4.20 2.98 4.51
CA PHE A 30 -3.93 1.54 4.67
C PHE A 30 -5.12 0.64 4.30
N GLU A 31 -6.36 1.08 4.51
CA GLU A 31 -7.53 0.24 4.25
C GLU A 31 -7.78 0.09 2.74
N GLU A 32 -7.69 1.20 2.01
CA GLU A 32 -7.76 1.17 0.54
C GLU A 32 -6.63 0.32 -0.07
N ALA A 33 -5.41 0.44 0.47
CA ALA A 33 -4.28 -0.39 0.03
C ALA A 33 -4.58 -1.91 0.16
N LYS A 34 -5.21 -2.33 1.28
CA LYS A 34 -5.63 -3.73 1.48
C LYS A 34 -6.75 -4.13 0.53
N GLN A 35 -7.74 -3.24 0.33
CA GLN A 35 -8.87 -3.51 -0.55
C GLN A 35 -8.43 -3.76 -1.98
N GLN A 36 -7.44 -3.01 -2.49
CA GLN A 36 -6.90 -3.24 -3.83
C GLN A 36 -6.32 -4.65 -4.02
N ILE A 37 -5.73 -5.26 -2.97
CA ILE A 37 -5.29 -6.66 -3.03
C ILE A 37 -6.49 -7.60 -3.02
N LYS A 38 -7.43 -7.40 -2.08
CA LYS A 38 -8.62 -8.26 -1.93
C LYS A 38 -9.55 -8.23 -3.14
N SER A 39 -9.65 -7.11 -3.84
CA SER A 39 -10.45 -7.01 -5.07
C SER A 39 -9.89 -7.88 -6.21
N ASN A 40 -8.58 -8.14 -6.22
CA ASN A 40 -7.94 -8.99 -7.22
C ASN A 40 -7.81 -10.45 -6.76
N PHE A 41 -7.64 -10.65 -5.45
CA PHE A 41 -7.37 -11.95 -4.85
C PHE A 41 -8.21 -12.08 -3.56
N LEU A 42 -9.44 -12.58 -3.70
CA LEU A 42 -10.38 -12.70 -2.58
C LEU A 42 -9.85 -13.60 -1.45
N ASP A 43 -9.07 -14.63 -1.81
CA ASP A 43 -8.47 -15.58 -0.87
C ASP A 43 -7.11 -15.12 -0.32
N ALA A 44 -6.63 -13.93 -0.71
CA ALA A 44 -5.36 -13.42 -0.20
C ALA A 44 -5.45 -13.03 1.28
N LYS A 45 -4.55 -13.58 2.08
CA LYS A 45 -4.39 -13.21 3.49
C LYS A 45 -3.39 -12.06 3.60
N ILE A 46 -3.87 -10.86 3.91
CA ILE A 46 -2.98 -9.71 4.18
C ILE A 46 -2.18 -9.97 5.46
N ARG A 47 -0.87 -9.81 5.38
CA ARG A 47 0.07 -10.02 6.49
C ARG A 47 0.58 -8.70 7.05
N ALA A 48 0.98 -7.77 6.18
CA ALA A 48 1.47 -6.46 6.57
C ALA A 48 1.17 -5.41 5.50
N VAL A 49 1.13 -4.14 5.91
CA VAL A 49 1.08 -2.98 5.00
C VAL A 49 2.03 -1.92 5.52
N THR A 50 2.94 -1.46 4.68
CA THR A 50 3.95 -0.45 5.00
C THR A 50 3.77 0.74 4.07
N ILE A 51 3.83 1.95 4.62
CA ILE A 51 3.87 3.18 3.81
C ILE A 51 5.32 3.44 3.39
N LEU A 52 5.53 3.72 2.10
CA LEU A 52 6.78 4.26 1.61
C LEU A 52 6.70 5.77 1.77
N GLU A 53 7.26 6.29 2.86
CA GLU A 53 7.43 7.73 3.01
C GLU A 53 8.28 8.22 1.83
N ASN A 54 7.73 9.12 1.02
CA ASN A 54 8.54 9.97 0.17
C ASN A 54 9.28 10.91 1.13
N GLU A 55 10.41 10.46 1.66
CA GLU A 55 11.45 11.39 2.08
C GLU A 55 11.81 12.16 0.80
N GLU A 56 11.20 13.33 0.61
CA GLU A 56 11.89 14.37 -0.13
C GLU A 56 13.21 14.55 0.63
N TYR A 57 14.29 13.98 0.08
CA TYR A 57 15.64 14.28 0.53
C TYR A 57 15.76 15.79 0.46
N ASP A 58 15.59 16.44 1.62
CA ASP A 58 15.83 17.85 1.79
C ASP A 58 17.29 18.06 1.40
N HIS A 59 17.49 18.60 0.21
CA HIS A 59 18.78 18.97 -0.32
C HIS A 59 19.30 20.10 0.57
N ILE A 60 19.93 19.73 1.69
CA ILE A 60 20.76 20.60 2.51
C ILE A 60 21.77 21.30 1.59
N HIS A 61 21.51 22.58 1.32
CA HIS A 61 22.40 23.53 0.66
C HIS A 61 23.14 24.34 1.72
#